data_AF-A0A6A4LK07-F1
#
_entry.id   AF-A0A6A4LK07-F1
#
_cell.length_a   1.000
_cell.length_b   1.000
_cell.length_c   1.000
_cell.angle_alpha   90.00
_cell.angle_beta   90.00
_cell.angle_gamma   90.00
#
_symmetry.space_group_name_H-M   'P 1'
#
loop_
_entity.id
_entity.type
_entity.pdbx_description
1 polymer ?
#
loop_
_entity_poly.entity_id
_entity_poly.type
_entity_poly.pdbx_seq_one_letter_code
_entity_poly.pdbx_strand_id
1 'polypeptide(L)'
;VSRKLDLVYGGGSAGLMGLIAHEVHRGGGHVLGIIPKTLMCKEVGLLNVEGYYNYLLTFIDKAVDDGFIGPSQRHIIVSAPTATELVQKLEEYVPVHDGVVAKARWEVEQVELNASLQSEIAR
;
A
#
# COMPACT_ATOMS: atom_id res chain seq x y z
N VAL A 1 19.38 25.13 7.83
CA VAL A 1 18.16 25.68 7.21
C VAL A 1 17.10 24.59 7.23
N SER A 2 16.14 24.61 8.16
CA SER A 2 14.96 23.75 8.06
C SER A 2 13.99 24.45 7.12
N ARG A 3 13.67 23.81 5.99
CA ARG A 3 12.60 24.29 5.10
C ARG A 3 11.35 23.51 5.48
N LYS A 4 10.29 24.21 5.86
CA LYS A 4 8.99 23.61 6.12
C LYS A 4 8.41 23.16 4.78
N LEU A 5 8.57 21.87 4.46
CA LEU A 5 8.14 21.25 3.22
C LEU A 5 7.15 20.12 3.55
N ASP A 6 6.05 20.08 2.82
CA ASP A 6 5.04 19.03 2.95
C ASP A 6 5.32 17.90 1.95
N LEU A 7 4.94 16.67 2.31
CA LEU A 7 5.11 15.48 1.48
C LEU A 7 3.76 15.05 0.89
N VAL A 8 3.67 14.99 -0.44
CA VAL A 8 2.56 14.34 -1.16
C VAL A 8 3.09 13.10 -1.85
N TYR A 9 2.45 11.95 -1.65
CA TYR A 9 2.90 10.67 -2.21
C TYR A 9 1.75 9.66 -2.40
N GLY A 10 2.05 8.46 -2.92
CA GLY A 10 1.06 7.42 -3.24
C GLY A 10 0.43 6.71 -2.05
N GLY A 11 0.59 7.21 -0.81
CA GLY A 11 -0.11 6.75 0.41
C GLY A 11 0.21 5.35 0.93
N GLY A 12 1.08 4.59 0.25
CA GLY A 12 1.50 3.26 0.71
C GLY A 12 2.25 3.30 2.04
N SER A 13 1.81 2.48 3.00
CA SER A 13 2.41 2.41 4.34
C SER A 13 3.61 1.46 4.45
N ALA A 14 3.90 0.69 3.40
CA ALA A 14 4.99 -0.29 3.36
C ALA A 14 6.23 0.25 2.63
N GLY A 15 7.39 -0.33 2.95
CA GLY A 15 8.65 -0.06 2.29
C GLY A 15 9.14 1.39 2.42
N LEU A 16 9.90 1.83 1.41
CA LEU A 16 10.55 3.15 1.41
C LEU A 16 9.53 4.31 1.51
N MET A 17 8.36 4.15 0.89
CA MET A 17 7.29 5.15 0.95
C MET A 17 6.79 5.35 2.37
N GLY A 18 6.56 4.26 3.11
CA GLY A 18 6.19 4.31 4.53
C GLY A 18 7.28 4.91 5.41
N LEU A 19 8.55 4.56 5.17
CA LEU A 19 9.70 5.09 5.93
C LEU A 19 9.87 6.61 5.72
N ILE A 20 9.79 7.08 4.48
CA ILE A 20 9.88 8.51 4.16
C ILE A 20 8.69 9.27 4.78
N ALA A 21 7.47 8.74 4.63
CA ALA A 21 6.28 9.33 5.24
C ALA A 21 6.39 9.42 6.77
N HIS A 22 6.89 8.36 7.41
CA HIS A 22 7.11 8.34 8.85
C HIS A 22 8.13 9.39 9.29
N GLU A 23 9.26 9.50 8.59
CA GLU A 23 10.33 10.43 8.96
C GLU A 23 9.92 11.90 8.77
N VAL A 24 9.17 12.22 7.70
CA VAL A 24 8.62 13.57 7.49
C VAL A 24 7.61 13.91 8.58
N HIS A 25 6.70 12.99 8.92
CA HIS A 25 5.73 13.19 9.99
C HIS A 25 6.40 13.38 11.36
N ARG A 26 7.41 12.54 11.68
CA ARG A 26 8.20 12.63 12.91
C ARG A 26 8.96 13.95 13.02
N GLY A 27 9.38 14.51 11.89
CA GLY A 27 9.98 15.84 11.78
C GLY A 27 8.99 17.01 11.89
N GLY A 28 7.69 16.74 12.10
CA GLY A 28 6.63 17.76 12.17
C GLY A 28 6.19 18.32 10.82
N GLY A 29 6.56 17.65 9.72
CA GLY A 29 6.07 17.97 8.38
C GLY A 29 4.70 17.35 8.12
N HIS A 30 3.90 17.97 7.25
CA HIS A 30 2.59 17.46 6.86
C HIS A 30 2.74 16.41 5.75
N VAL A 31 1.96 15.32 5.81
CA VAL A 31 2.05 14.20 4.86
C VAL A 31 0.66 13.86 4.31
N LEU A 32 0.49 13.97 2.98
CA LEU A 32 -0.72 13.60 2.27
C LEU A 32 -0.49 12.38 1.38
N GLY A 33 -1.19 11.28 1.67
CA GLY A 33 -1.18 10.06 0.86
C GLY A 33 -2.40 9.95 -0.06
N ILE A 34 -2.20 9.66 -1.35
CA ILE A 34 -3.28 9.40 -2.31
C ILE A 34 -3.24 7.94 -2.76
N ILE A 35 -4.25 7.15 -2.38
CA ILE A 35 -4.43 5.76 -2.84
C ILE A 35 -5.77 5.62 -3.58
N PRO A 36 -5.77 5.31 -4.88
CA PRO A 36 -6.97 4.89 -5.59
C PRO A 36 -7.59 3.62 -5.01
N LYS A 37 -8.92 3.56 -4.92
CA LYS A 37 -9.66 2.37 -4.42
C LYS A 37 -9.31 1.08 -5.17
N THR A 38 -8.92 1.16 -6.43
CA THR A 38 -8.52 0.00 -7.25
C THR A 38 -7.18 -0.61 -6.84
N LEU A 39 -6.34 0.15 -6.12
CA LEU A 39 -5.10 -0.35 -5.53
C LEU A 39 -5.30 -0.90 -4.11
N MET A 40 -6.51 -0.81 -3.56
CA MET A 40 -6.84 -1.42 -2.28
C MET A 40 -7.21 -2.89 -2.50
N CYS A 41 -6.37 -3.79 -1.99
CA CYS A 41 -6.56 -5.24 -1.85
C CYS A 41 -7.39 -5.90 -2.95
N LYS A 42 -6.77 -6.14 -4.10
CA LYS A 42 -7.15 -7.18 -5.05
C LYS A 42 -5.94 -8.01 -5.38
N GLU A 43 -6.14 -9.31 -5.50
CA GLU A 43 -5.10 -10.26 -5.85
C GLU A 43 -4.66 -10.01 -7.30
N VAL A 44 -3.38 -10.25 -7.57
CA VAL A 44 -2.81 -10.15 -8.91
C VAL A 44 -2.40 -11.55 -9.36
N GLY A 45 -3.10 -12.07 -10.37
CA GLY A 45 -2.78 -13.34 -10.99
C GLY A 45 -1.70 -13.21 -12.08
N LEU A 46 -0.63 -14.00 -11.98
CA LEU A 46 0.41 -14.14 -12.99
C LEU A 46 0.35 -15.51 -13.65
N LEU A 47 0.00 -15.54 -14.94
CA LEU A 47 0.06 -16.75 -15.75
C LEU A 47 1.51 -17.01 -16.19
N ASN A 48 2.21 -17.86 -15.44
CA ASN A 48 3.65 -18.10 -15.57
C ASN A 48 3.97 -19.25 -16.53
N VAL A 49 3.63 -19.07 -17.80
CA VAL A 49 3.92 -20.06 -18.86
C VAL A 49 5.43 -20.19 -19.02
N GLU A 50 5.94 -21.42 -18.94
CA GLU A 50 7.37 -21.76 -19.11
C GLU A 50 8.33 -20.92 -18.24
N GLY A 51 7.85 -20.41 -17.10
CA GLY A 51 8.68 -19.60 -16.20
C GLY A 51 8.96 -18.17 -16.69
N TYR A 52 8.18 -17.64 -17.62
CA TYR A 52 8.32 -16.26 -18.13
C TYR A 52 8.46 -15.20 -17.02
N TYR A 53 7.71 -15.34 -15.92
CA TYR A 53 7.72 -14.42 -14.79
C TYR A 53 8.70 -14.81 -13.66
N ASN A 54 9.56 -15.82 -13.83
CA ASN A 54 10.46 -16.27 -12.76
C ASN A 54 11.35 -15.14 -12.24
N TYR A 55 11.95 -14.35 -13.13
CA TYR A 55 12.79 -13.22 -12.71
C TYR A 55 12.02 -12.14 -11.96
N LEU A 56 10.75 -11.91 -12.34
CA LEU A 56 9.89 -10.97 -11.63
C LEU A 56 9.56 -11.50 -10.23
N LEU A 57 9.21 -12.79 -10.12
CA LEU A 57 8.92 -13.44 -8.84
C LEU A 57 10.16 -13.40 -7.93
N THR A 58 11.34 -13.74 -8.45
CA THR A 58 12.62 -13.64 -7.70
C THR A 58 12.92 -12.21 -7.26
N PHE A 59 12.66 -11.21 -8.11
CA PHE A 59 12.82 -9.80 -7.75
C PHE A 59 11.89 -9.42 -6.59
N ILE A 60 10.63 -9.85 -6.63
CA ILE A 60 9.67 -9.61 -5.56
C ILE A 60 10.10 -10.31 -4.27
N ASP A 61 10.55 -11.56 -4.35
CA ASP A 61 11.05 -12.32 -3.20
C ASP A 61 12.22 -11.58 -2.55
N LYS A 62 13.17 -11.07 -3.35
CA LYS A 62 14.28 -10.26 -2.85
C LYS A 62 13.80 -8.97 -2.17
N ALA A 63 12.80 -8.31 -2.72
CA ALA A 63 12.21 -7.10 -2.13
C ALA A 63 11.48 -7.38 -0.80
N VAL A 64 10.92 -8.59 -0.63
CA VAL A 64 10.40 -9.05 0.66
C VAL A 64 11.54 -9.29 1.65
N ASP A 65 12.58 -9.99 1.22
CA ASP A 65 13.76 -10.29 2.07
C ASP A 65 14.45 -9.02 2.56
N ASP A 66 14.52 -7.98 1.72
CA ASP A 66 15.07 -6.67 2.07
C ASP A 66 14.11 -5.79 2.90
N GLY A 67 12.90 -6.27 3.16
CA GLY A 67 11.88 -5.56 3.96
C GLY A 67 11.20 -4.41 3.22
N PHE A 68 11.37 -4.28 1.91
CA PHE A 68 10.63 -3.31 1.10
C PHE A 68 9.17 -3.72 0.91
N ILE A 69 8.87 -5.02 0.95
CA ILE A 69 7.52 -5.58 0.88
C ILE A 69 7.28 -6.41 2.15
N GLY A 70 6.14 -6.21 2.82
CA GLY A 70 5.81 -7.02 3.99
C GLY A 70 5.63 -8.51 3.62
N PRO A 71 6.05 -9.46 4.48
CA PRO A 71 5.87 -10.90 4.20
C PRO A 71 4.41 -11.29 3.91
N SER A 72 3.45 -10.65 4.58
CA SER A 72 2.04 -10.81 4.27
C SER A 72 1.65 -10.18 2.93
N GLN A 73 2.30 -9.12 2.45
CA GLN A 73 1.96 -8.56 1.14
C GLN A 73 2.44 -9.44 -0.03
N ARG A 74 3.34 -10.40 0.20
CA ARG A 74 3.84 -11.30 -0.83
C ARG A 74 2.77 -12.20 -1.46
N HIS A 75 1.75 -12.57 -0.68
CA HIS A 75 0.68 -13.45 -1.15
C HIS A 75 -0.36 -12.74 -2.03
N ILE A 76 -0.27 -11.41 -2.18
CA ILE A 76 -1.11 -10.64 -3.13
C ILE A 76 -0.85 -11.13 -4.56
N ILE A 77 0.36 -11.62 -4.84
CA ILE A 77 0.75 -12.11 -6.16
C ILE A 77 0.61 -13.63 -6.19
N VAL A 78 -0.37 -14.10 -6.95
CA VAL A 78 -0.65 -15.52 -7.17
C VAL A 78 -0.11 -15.91 -8.54
N SER A 79 0.72 -16.94 -8.62
CA SER A 79 1.22 -17.44 -9.91
C SER A 79 0.86 -18.90 -10.16
N ALA A 80 0.57 -19.22 -11.41
CA ALA A 80 0.38 -20.59 -11.87
C ALA A 80 0.81 -20.76 -13.33
N PRO A 81 1.31 -21.93 -13.73
CA PRO A 81 1.72 -22.21 -15.12
C PRO A 81 0.56 -22.33 -16.11
N THR A 82 -0.67 -22.59 -15.62
CA THR A 82 -1.86 -22.76 -16.47
C THR A 82 -2.99 -21.83 -16.06
N ALA A 83 -3.86 -21.46 -17.00
CA ALA A 83 -4.98 -20.58 -16.74
C ALA A 83 -5.98 -21.20 -15.76
N THR A 84 -6.27 -22.50 -15.90
CA THR A 84 -7.18 -23.23 -15.00
C THR A 84 -6.68 -23.20 -13.57
N GLU A 85 -5.41 -23.50 -13.35
CA GLU A 85 -4.80 -23.48 -12.02
C GLU A 85 -4.75 -22.05 -11.44
N LEU A 86 -4.51 -21.04 -12.29
CA LEU A 86 -4.50 -19.65 -11.86
C LEU A 86 -5.88 -19.21 -11.37
N VAL A 87 -6.94 -19.51 -12.13
CA VAL A 87 -8.31 -19.17 -11.77
C VAL A 87 -8.73 -19.89 -10.49
N GLN A 88 -8.43 -21.18 -10.37
CA GLN A 88 -8.72 -21.94 -9.15
C GLN A 88 -8.03 -21.30 -7.92
N LYS A 89 -6.75 -20.96 -8.02
CA LYS A 89 -6.01 -20.31 -6.93
C LYS A 89 -6.56 -18.93 -6.57
N LEU A 90 -7.10 -18.19 -7.54
CA LEU A 90 -7.74 -16.90 -7.31
C LEU A 90 -9.13 -17.06 -6.66
N GLU A 91 -9.89 -18.10 -7.02
CA GLU A 91 -11.19 -18.41 -6.41
C GLU A 91 -11.07 -18.91 -4.97
N GLU A 92 -10.02 -19.67 -4.65
CA GLU A 92 -9.72 -20.18 -3.31
C GLU A 92 -9.10 -19.12 -2.38
N TYR A 93 -8.77 -17.94 -2.90
CA TYR A 93 -8.08 -16.92 -2.14
C TYR A 93 -8.96 -16.31 -1.04
N VAL A 94 -8.42 -16.24 0.17
CA VAL A 94 -8.99 -15.52 1.31
C VAL A 94 -8.08 -14.34 1.64
N PRO A 95 -8.55 -13.08 1.54
CA PRO A 95 -7.73 -11.91 1.84
C PRO A 95 -7.29 -11.90 3.30
N VAL A 96 -5.99 -12.10 3.50
CA VAL A 96 -5.37 -11.93 4.81
C VAL A 96 -5.27 -10.43 5.07
N HIS A 97 -6.26 -9.90 5.78
CA HIS A 97 -6.23 -8.53 6.25
C HIS A 97 -5.27 -8.43 7.44
N ASP A 98 -3.98 -8.26 7.15
CA ASP A 98 -3.11 -7.66 8.16
C ASP A 98 -3.57 -6.21 8.32
N GLY A 99 -3.87 -5.81 9.56
CA GLY A 99 -4.38 -4.48 9.94
C GLY A 99 -3.52 -3.28 9.51
N VAL A 100 -2.44 -3.50 8.75
CA VAL A 100 -1.61 -2.50 8.08
C VAL A 100 -2.38 -1.77 6.97
N VAL A 101 -3.29 -2.44 6.26
CA VAL A 101 -4.19 -1.78 5.28
C VAL A 101 -5.30 -1.01 5.98
N ALA A 102 -5.71 -1.42 7.18
CA ALA A 102 -6.60 -0.62 8.03
C ALA A 102 -5.97 0.72 8.45
N LYS A 103 -4.63 0.84 8.38
CA LYS A 103 -3.90 2.10 8.55
C LYS A 103 -3.76 2.95 7.28
N ALA A 104 -4.25 2.48 6.13
CA ALA A 104 -4.44 3.33 4.94
C ALA A 104 -5.65 4.26 5.08
N ARG A 105 -6.55 3.99 6.06
CA ARG A 105 -7.44 5.00 6.62
C ARG A 105 -6.66 5.77 7.67
N TRP A 106 -6.04 6.87 7.27
CA TRP A 106 -5.90 7.99 8.19
C TRP A 106 -7.31 8.54 8.43
N GLU A 107 -8.06 7.92 9.35
CA GLU A 107 -9.14 8.62 10.05
C GLU A 107 -8.53 9.52 11.13
N VAL A 108 -7.65 10.43 10.72
CA VAL A 108 -7.19 11.50 11.60
C VAL A 108 -6.97 12.72 10.70
N GLU A 109 -8.06 13.48 10.49
CA GLU A 109 -8.11 14.92 10.17
C GLU A 109 -9.39 15.36 9.41
N GLN A 110 -10.32 14.45 9.08
CA GLN A 110 -11.64 14.89 8.59
C GLN A 110 -12.51 15.54 9.68
N VAL A 111 -12.14 15.41 10.96
CA VAL A 111 -12.87 16.01 12.09
C VAL A 111 -12.39 17.44 12.36
N GLU A 112 -11.09 17.74 12.23
CA GLU A 112 -10.56 19.07 12.51
C GLU A 112 -10.77 20.07 11.36
N LEU A 113 -10.68 19.62 10.09
CA LEU A 113 -11.00 20.50 8.95
C LEU A 113 -12.48 20.92 8.95
N ASN A 114 -13.39 20.00 9.26
CA ASN A 114 -14.83 20.31 9.32
C ASN A 114 -15.19 21.21 10.51
N ALA A 115 -14.52 21.05 11.67
CA ALA A 115 -14.72 21.93 12.82
C ALA A 115 -14.26 23.36 12.55
N SER A 116 -13.10 23.52 11.88
CA SER A 116 -12.56 24.84 11.49
C SER A 116 -13.47 25.54 10.47
N LEU A 117 -13.90 24.84 9.41
CA LEU A 117 -14.81 25.38 8.39
C LEU A 117 -16.19 25.74 8.95
N GLN A 118 -16.74 24.96 9.88
CA GLN A 118 -18.02 25.27 10.54
C GLN A 118 -17.91 26.54 11.40
N SER A 119 -16.78 26.77 12.06
CA SER A 119 -16.56 27.98 12.87
C SER A 119 -16.35 29.26 12.05
N GLU A 120 -15.80 29.15 10.82
CA GLU A 120 -15.61 30.28 9.91
C GLU A 120 -16.90 30.65 9.16
N ILE A 121 -17.79 29.69 8.90
CA ILE A 121 -19.10 29.94 8.28
C ILE A 121 -20.12 30.47 9.32
N ALA A 122 -19.93 30.17 10.60
CA ALA A 122 -20.81 30.61 11.69
C ALA A 122 -20.45 32.00 12.28
N ARG A 123 -19.53 32.74 11.65
CA ARG A 123 -19.10 34.09 12.05
C ARG A 123 -19.44 35.11 10.96
#